data_AF-A0A080ZMD6-F1
#
_entry.id   AF-A0A080ZMD6-F1
#
_cell.length_a   1.000
_cell.length_b   1.000
_cell.length_c   1.000
_cell.angle_alpha   90.00
_cell.angle_beta   90.00
_cell.angle_gamma   90.00
#
_symmetry.space_group_name_H-M   'P 1'
#
loop_
_entity.id
_entity.type
_entity.pdbx_description
1 polymer ?
#
loop_
_entity_poly.entity_id
_entity_poly.type
_entity_poly.pdbx_seq_one_letter_code
_entity_poly.pdbx_strand_id
1 'polypeptide(L)' 'MTSRYKPELLKFMSYKDGVEYNSDHAFTMEELLAITPEHVCHWMNELAYGSPVPSD' A
#
# COMPACT_ATOMS: atom_id res chain seq x y z
N MET A 1 13.92 17.11 5.11
CA MET A 1 13.52 15.69 5.30
C MET A 1 12.27 15.47 4.48
N THR A 2 12.40 15.03 3.24
CA THR A 2 11.25 14.70 2.40
C THR A 2 10.65 13.40 2.94
N SER A 3 9.50 13.50 3.59
CA SER A 3 8.77 12.37 4.16
C SER A 3 8.36 11.40 3.05
N ARG A 4 9.22 10.44 2.73
CA ARG A 4 8.96 9.36 1.75
C ARG A 4 7.78 8.48 2.17
N TYR A 5 7.42 8.52 3.45
CA TYR A 5 6.29 7.81 4.00
C TYR A 5 4.95 8.12 3.31
N LYS A 6 4.60 9.40 3.09
CA LYS A 6 3.30 9.76 2.48
C LYS A 6 3.13 9.20 1.06
N PRO A 7 4.09 9.37 0.13
CA PRO A 7 3.94 8.80 -1.21
C PRO A 7 4.01 7.26 -1.23
N GLU A 8 4.73 6.62 -0.31
CA GLU A 8 4.74 5.15 -0.21
C GLU A 8 3.42 4.61 0.34
N LEU A 9 2.85 5.27 1.36
CA LEU A 9 1.54 4.93 1.92
C LEU A 9 0.44 5.08 0.87
N LEU A 10 0.47 6.15 0.06
CA LEU A 10 -0.46 6.33 -1.05
C LEU A 10 -0.40 5.17 -2.05
N LYS A 11 0.80 4.76 -2.46
CA LYS A 11 0.96 3.62 -3.38
C LYS A 11 0.43 2.32 -2.79
N PHE A 12 0.71 2.05 -1.52
CA PHE A 12 0.23 0.87 -0.82
C PHE A 12 -1.29 0.85 -0.71
N MET A 13 -1.90 1.97 -0.32
CA MET A 13 -3.36 2.06 -0.21
C MET A 13 -4.03 1.98 -1.57
N SER A 14 -3.45 2.60 -2.61
CA SER A 14 -3.98 2.44 -3.97
C SER A 14 -3.96 0.98 -4.43
N TYR A 15 -2.90 0.25 -4.08
CA TYR A 15 -2.80 -1.18 -4.35
C TYR A 15 -3.86 -1.99 -3.58
N LYS A 16 -3.99 -1.74 -2.27
CA LYS A 16 -4.93 -2.45 -1.38
C LYS A 16 -6.38 -2.25 -1.79
N ASP A 17 -6.77 -1.00 -2.05
CA ASP A 17 -8.17 -0.64 -2.31
C ASP A 17 -8.52 -0.66 -3.80
N GLY A 18 -7.53 -0.77 -4.69
CA GLY A 18 -7.72 -0.71 -6.14
C GLY A 18 -8.19 0.68 -6.62
N VAL A 19 -7.88 1.73 -5.87
CA VAL A 19 -8.33 3.11 -6.11
C VAL A 19 -7.12 4.02 -6.30
N GLU A 20 -7.19 4.97 -7.23
CA GLU A 20 -6.16 6.00 -7.35
C GLU A 20 -6.43 7.16 -6.39
N TYR A 21 -5.66 7.23 -5.30
CA TYR A 21 -5.72 8.34 -4.36
C TYR A 21 -4.97 9.57 -4.88
N ASN A 22 -5.50 10.76 -4.58
CA ASN A 22 -4.79 12.02 -4.84
C ASN A 22 -3.57 12.15 -3.92
N SER A 23 -2.50 12.79 -4.39
CA SER A 23 -1.29 13.09 -3.61
C SER A 23 -1.55 13.82 -2.29
N ASP A 24 -2.63 14.59 -2.22
CA ASP A 24 -3.00 15.33 -1.00
C ASP A 24 -3.91 14.53 -0.06
N HIS A 25 -4.41 13.37 -0.49
CA HIS A 25 -5.33 12.55 0.29
C HIS A 25 -4.73 12.18 1.65
N ALA A 26 -5.56 12.31 2.69
CA ALA A 26 -5.24 11.99 4.07
C ALA A 26 -6.12 10.82 4.50
N PHE A 27 -5.49 9.67 4.72
CA PHE A 27 -6.17 8.48 5.20
C PHE A 27 -6.70 8.68 6.61
N THR A 28 -7.92 8.20 6.84
CA THR A 28 -8.51 8.15 8.17
C THR A 28 -7.86 7.07 9.02
N MET A 29 -7.97 7.19 10.35
CA MET A 29 -7.45 6.17 11.27
C MET A 29 -8.08 4.80 11.00
N GLU A 30 -9.36 4.76 10.61
CA GLU A 30 -10.09 3.53 10.31
C GLU A 30 -9.52 2.82 9.09
N GLU A 31 -9.18 3.56 8.03
CA GLU A 31 -8.52 3.01 6.83
C GLU A 31 -7.12 2.46 7.14
N LEU A 32 -6.37 3.16 8.00
CA LEU A 32 -5.05 2.71 8.46
C LEU A 32 -5.15 1.44 9.33
N LEU A 33 -6.18 1.34 10.16
CA LEU A 33 -6.41 0.16 11.02
C LEU A 33 -6.93 -1.05 10.25
N ALA A 34 -7.53 -0.84 9.08
CA ALA A 34 -7.95 -1.92 8.18
C ALA A 34 -6.78 -2.59 7.44
N ILE A 35 -5.54 -2.08 7.59
CA ILE A 35 -4.35 -2.70 7.03
C ILE A 35 -4.03 -3.98 7.79
N THR A 36 -4.00 -5.11 7.07
CA THR A 36 -3.58 -6.40 7.61
C THR A 36 -2.14 -6.69 7.20
N PRO A 37 -1.42 -7.55 7.95
CA PRO A 37 -0.07 -7.98 7.56
C PRO A 37 -0.05 -8.70 6.20
N GLU A 38 -1.16 -9.36 5.81
CA GLU A 38 -1.31 -10.01 4.52
C GLU A 38 -1.27 -9.00 3.36
N HIS A 39 -1.96 -7.85 3.50
CA HIS A 39 -1.90 -6.78 2.50
C HIS A 39 -0.46 -6.28 2.30
N VAL A 40 0.29 -6.10 3.39
CA VAL A 40 1.69 -5.66 3.33
C VAL A 40 2.56 -6.71 2.66
N CYS A 41 2.36 -7.99 2.97
CA CYS A 41 3.11 -9.09 2.37
C CYS A 41 2.86 -9.18 0.86
N HIS A 42 1.61 -9.15 0.43
CA HIS A 42 1.25 -9.17 -1.00
C HIS A 42 1.80 -7.96 -1.75
N TRP A 43 1.75 -6.77 -1.15
CA TRP A 43 2.33 -5.58 -1.77
C TRP A 43 3.85 -5.67 -1.91
N MET A 44 4.56 -6.14 -0.88
CA MET A 44 6.00 -6.35 -0.96
C MET A 44 6.37 -7.42 -1.99
N ASN A 45 5.60 -8.50 -2.08
CA ASN A 45 5.78 -9.53 -3.10
C ASN A 45 5.55 -8.98 -4.50
N GLU A 46 4.53 -8.16 -4.70
CA GLU A 46 4.29 -7.51 -5.99
C GLU A 46 5.45 -6.59 -6.38
N LEU A 47 5.99 -5.81 -5.44
CA LEU A 47 7.15 -4.95 -5.69
C LEU A 47 8.43 -5.74 -6.00
N ALA A 48 8.62 -6.89 -5.39
CA ALA A 48 9.84 -7.70 -5.54
C ALA A 48 9.79 -8.68 -6.72
N TYR A 49 8.64 -9.33 -6.93
CA TYR A 49 8.46 -10.45 -7.86
C TYR A 49 7.48 -10.14 -9.00
N GLY A 50 6.78 -9.01 -8.96
CA GLY A 50 5.71 -8.69 -9.91
C GLY A 50 4.44 -9.52 -9.72
N SER A 51 4.31 -10.22 -8.58
CA SER A 51 3.14 -11.03 -8.25
C SER A 51 2.89 -11.06 -6.74
N PRO A 52 1.64 -10.91 -6.29
CA PRO A 52 1.32 -10.87 -4.86
C PRO A 52 1.52 -12.21 -4.15
N VAL A 53 1.37 -13.29 -4.90
CA VAL A 53 1.64 -14.66 -4.47
C VAL A 53 2.72 -15.18 -5.41
N PRO A 54 4.01 -15.13 -5.01
CA PRO A 54 5.06 -15.71 -5.82
C PRO A 54 4.83 -17.22 -5.92
N SER A 55 4.87 -17.75 -7.14
CA SER A 55 4.91 -19.19 -7.36
C SER A 55 6.27 -19.72 -6.92
N ASP A 56 6.27 -20.88 -6.23
CA ASP A 56 7.47 -21.64 -5.85
C ASP A 56 8.27 -22.11 -7.09
#